data_AF-A0A936I6V9-F1
#
_entry.id   AF-A0A936I6V9-F1
#
_cell.length_a   1.000
_cell.length_b   1.000
_cell.length_c   1.000
_cell.angle_alpha   90.00
_cell.angle_beta   90.00
_cell.angle_gamma   90.00
#
_symmetry.space_group_name_H-M   'P 1'
#
loop_
_entity.id
_entity.type
_entity.pdbx_description
1 polymer ?
#
loop_
_entity_poly.entity_id
_entity_poly.type
_entity_poly.pdbx_seq_one_letter_code
_entity_poly.pdbx_strand_id
1 'polypeptide(L)'
;MNSRAILLSGTLLLSLTNLAQNFDGFNYQAVVRNASGDPLPSQAVGVQVIIVSGILQPHVEVHSVTTDAHGLIKLVIGEGQLQSGPAFSAINWQDNTAWTCCVAVDITGGTNYAVLGCETFKAVPFALRALTSDSGPPTGWSLNGPMLSNTNAGNVGIGTTSPSAKLDVEGSFQLKDGSQGAQRILTSDADGNASWSNLSAESIFGSGNVPGGDISCLQLIYSLALDHTPYTVAVSDDKAYVINHALDRMEVIDVSNPTDPNLIGHVGVGTNTFLPSISGEYAYLVDYFNHDLKVVDISDPANPTTVATTMTSTYPFDIEVSGNYAYVVGNSPTTLQVFDISNPVVPFLLGSVAVTSDNGSLRASGQLVFLLAQNLFEVIDVSDPASPVVSGSLALNDALGQGSTRRERDHCSLSCECGFPPIYGHIECDRCERPIEPCAPGHLGHWERSYWTCPVRRSCVRNGQGL
;
A
#
# COMPACT_ATOMS: atom_id res chain seq x y z
N MET A 1 -15.61 42.67 -59.33
CA MET A 1 -17.08 42.59 -59.30
C MET A 1 -17.55 42.81 -57.87
N ASN A 2 -18.35 43.86 -57.67
CA ASN A 2 -19.35 44.10 -56.61
C ASN A 2 -18.86 44.10 -55.15
N SER A 3 -18.73 45.28 -54.52
CA SER A 3 -19.83 46.02 -53.88
C SER A 3 -20.41 45.29 -52.66
N ARG A 4 -20.19 45.84 -51.46
CA ARG A 4 -21.26 46.31 -50.56
C ARG A 4 -20.73 46.68 -49.17
N ALA A 5 -20.80 47.99 -48.88
CA ALA A 5 -20.90 48.51 -47.53
C ALA A 5 -22.24 48.09 -46.93
N ILE A 6 -22.25 47.44 -45.77
CA ILE A 6 -23.46 47.19 -44.97
C ILE A 6 -23.13 47.33 -43.48
N LEU A 7 -23.62 48.44 -42.94
CA LEU A 7 -24.11 48.72 -41.58
C LEU A 7 -23.43 48.04 -40.37
N LEU A 8 -22.74 48.87 -39.58
CA LEU A 8 -22.63 48.75 -38.13
C LEU A 8 -24.05 48.69 -37.52
N SER A 9 -24.48 47.52 -37.07
CA SER A 9 -25.60 47.38 -36.16
C SER A 9 -25.05 47.27 -34.74
N GLY A 10 -25.09 48.37 -33.98
CA GLY A 10 -24.74 48.40 -32.58
C GLY A 10 -25.82 47.70 -31.75
N THR A 11 -25.61 46.42 -31.42
CA THR A 11 -26.42 45.74 -30.42
C THR A 11 -26.01 46.22 -29.03
N LEU A 12 -26.78 47.17 -28.51
CA LEU A 12 -26.78 47.58 -27.11
C LEU A 12 -27.31 46.41 -26.26
N LEU A 13 -26.40 45.58 -25.74
CA LEU A 13 -26.71 44.62 -24.68
C LEU A 13 -27.02 45.40 -23.40
N LEU A 14 -28.32 45.62 -23.12
CA LEU A 14 -28.76 45.94 -21.76
C LEU A 14 -28.52 44.69 -20.90
N SER A 15 -27.40 44.67 -20.17
CA SER A 15 -27.22 43.76 -19.06
C SER A 15 -28.21 44.15 -17.95
N LEU A 16 -29.31 43.40 -17.81
CA LEU A 16 -30.10 43.37 -16.60
C LEU A 16 -29.26 42.70 -15.51
N THR A 17 -28.42 43.46 -14.84
CA THR A 17 -27.88 43.04 -13.55
C THR A 17 -29.04 43.11 -12.56
N ASN A 18 -29.54 41.94 -12.14
CA ASN A 18 -30.26 41.83 -10.88
C ASN A 18 -29.24 42.18 -9.79
N LEU A 19 -29.14 43.45 -9.44
CA LEU A 19 -28.66 43.82 -8.12
C LEU A 19 -29.72 43.23 -7.17
N ALA A 20 -29.39 42.14 -6.50
CA ALA A 20 -29.97 41.89 -5.19
C ALA A 20 -29.69 43.18 -4.41
N GLN A 21 -30.71 44.00 -4.21
CA GLN A 21 -30.57 45.23 -3.44
C GLN A 21 -30.33 44.76 -2.01
N ASN A 22 -29.06 44.75 -1.61
CA ASN A 22 -28.73 44.70 -0.21
C ASN A 22 -29.37 45.95 0.40
N PHE A 23 -30.29 45.78 1.35
CA PHE A 23 -30.88 46.91 2.04
C PHE A 23 -29.78 47.50 2.95
N ASP A 24 -29.11 48.54 2.48
CA ASP A 24 -28.04 49.24 3.21
C ASP A 24 -28.65 50.23 4.24
N GLY A 25 -29.59 49.76 5.06
CA GLY A 25 -30.26 50.62 6.02
C GLY A 25 -31.23 49.91 6.96
N PHE A 26 -31.75 50.64 7.94
CA PHE A 26 -32.74 50.14 8.88
C PHE A 26 -33.91 51.11 9.07
N ASN A 27 -35.10 50.54 9.28
CA ASN A 27 -36.33 51.32 9.45
C ASN A 27 -36.30 52.14 10.74
N TYR A 28 -36.70 53.41 10.64
CA TYR A 28 -36.82 54.33 11.77
C TYR A 28 -38.17 55.05 11.74
N GLN A 29 -38.80 55.19 12.91
CA GLN A 29 -40.04 55.92 13.10
C GLN A 29 -39.94 56.80 14.34
N ALA A 30 -40.43 58.04 14.23
CA ALA A 30 -40.45 58.98 15.34
C ALA A 30 -41.63 59.94 15.20
N VAL A 31 -42.06 60.52 16.33
CA VAL A 31 -43.07 61.59 16.33
C VAL A 31 -42.37 62.93 16.51
N VAL A 32 -42.52 63.82 15.53
CA VAL A 32 -41.96 65.16 15.58
C VAL A 32 -42.92 66.09 16.31
N ARG A 33 -42.39 66.83 17.27
CA ARG A 33 -43.14 67.75 18.14
C ARG A 33 -42.58 69.17 18.02
N ASN A 34 -43.42 70.17 18.27
CA ASN A 34 -43.01 71.57 18.38
C ASN A 34 -42.35 71.85 19.74
N ALA A 35 -41.88 73.09 19.96
CA ALA A 35 -41.26 73.51 21.22
C ALA A 35 -42.17 73.42 22.45
N SER A 36 -43.49 73.41 22.26
CA SER A 36 -44.50 73.24 23.32
C SER A 36 -44.80 71.77 23.63
N GLY A 37 -44.25 70.83 22.85
CA GLY A 37 -44.47 69.39 23.00
C GLY A 37 -45.65 68.82 22.19
N ASP A 38 -46.36 69.63 21.41
CA ASP A 38 -47.46 69.16 20.56
C ASP A 38 -46.93 68.53 19.28
N PRO A 39 -47.52 67.42 18.79
CA PRO A 39 -47.15 66.85 17.49
C PRO A 39 -47.36 67.85 16.34
N LEU A 40 -46.51 67.79 15.32
CA LEU A 40 -46.63 68.62 14.11
C LEU A 40 -47.38 67.86 13.00
N PRO A 41 -48.68 68.08 12.76
CA PRO A 41 -49.43 67.31 11.78
C PRO A 41 -49.18 67.80 10.34
N SER A 42 -49.02 66.88 9.39
CA SER A 42 -49.03 67.14 7.94
C SER A 42 -48.06 68.24 7.48
N GLN A 43 -46.86 68.30 8.07
CA GLN A 43 -45.88 69.34 7.83
C GLN A 43 -44.58 68.75 7.28
N ALA A 44 -43.97 69.43 6.31
CA ALA A 44 -42.65 69.08 5.80
C ALA A 44 -41.59 69.42 6.87
N VAL A 45 -40.75 68.44 7.18
CA VAL A 45 -39.67 68.55 8.18
C VAL A 45 -38.38 67.97 7.60
N GLY A 46 -37.26 68.59 7.96
CA GLY A 46 -35.93 68.08 7.65
C GLY A 46 -35.46 67.21 8.82
N VAL A 47 -34.93 66.03 8.55
CA VAL A 47 -34.36 65.14 9.56
C VAL A 47 -32.91 64.90 9.20
N GLN A 48 -32.00 65.14 10.14
CA GLN A 48 -30.58 64.85 10.01
C GLN A 48 -30.24 63.70 10.96
N VAL A 49 -29.56 62.68 10.42
CA VAL A 49 -29.10 61.51 11.17
C VAL A 49 -27.58 61.53 11.18
N ILE A 50 -27.01 61.37 12.38
CA ILE A 50 -25.57 61.42 12.62
C ILE A 50 -25.17 60.11 13.30
N ILE A 51 -24.33 59.32 12.64
CA ILE A 51 -23.80 58.07 13.17
C ILE A 51 -22.30 58.24 13.43
N VAL A 52 -21.88 58.02 14.67
CA VAL A 52 -20.50 58.26 15.11
C VAL A 52 -20.01 57.15 16.04
N SER A 53 -18.71 56.84 15.95
CA SER A 53 -18.00 55.99 16.93
C SER A 53 -16.67 56.64 17.29
N GLY A 54 -16.45 56.90 18.57
CA GLY A 54 -15.19 57.46 19.09
C GLY A 54 -14.78 58.77 18.39
N ILE A 55 -13.58 58.76 17.79
CA ILE A 55 -12.96 59.90 17.07
C ILE A 55 -13.09 59.81 15.54
N LEU A 56 -13.83 58.83 15.02
CA LEU A 56 -14.02 58.67 13.57
C LEU A 56 -14.89 59.79 13.01
N GLN A 57 -14.70 60.12 11.73
CA GLN A 57 -15.55 61.07 11.03
C GLN A 57 -17.00 60.56 11.03
N PRO A 58 -17.99 61.34 11.52
CA PRO A 58 -19.37 60.89 11.60
C PRO A 58 -19.98 60.76 10.21
N HIS A 59 -20.76 59.71 10.00
CA HIS A 59 -21.68 59.63 8.86
C HIS A 59 -22.86 60.56 9.14
N VAL A 60 -23.11 61.52 8.25
CA VAL A 60 -24.21 62.47 8.37
C VAL A 60 -25.06 62.41 7.11
N GLU A 61 -26.32 62.03 7.27
CA GLU A 61 -27.32 62.01 6.19
C GLU A 61 -28.52 62.88 6.53
N VAL A 62 -29.21 63.37 5.50
CA VAL A 62 -30.42 64.17 5.62
C VAL A 62 -31.58 63.56 4.86
N HIS A 63 -32.77 63.72 5.43
CA HIS A 63 -34.05 63.27 4.91
C HIS A 63 -35.02 64.44 4.88
N SER A 64 -35.76 64.56 3.79
CA SER A 64 -36.88 65.51 3.68
C SER A 64 -38.18 64.70 3.69
N VAL A 65 -38.88 64.72 4.81
CA VAL A 65 -40.09 63.91 5.03
C VAL A 65 -41.26 64.79 5.44
N THR A 66 -42.49 64.31 5.24
CA THR A 66 -43.71 64.99 5.71
C THR A 66 -44.30 64.17 6.85
N THR A 67 -44.62 64.82 7.96
CA THR A 67 -45.29 64.16 9.10
C THR A 67 -46.73 63.76 8.74
N ASP A 68 -47.26 62.72 9.38
CA ASP A 68 -48.68 62.38 9.27
C ASP A 68 -49.58 63.25 10.17
N ALA A 69 -50.88 62.96 10.24
CA ALA A 69 -51.83 63.69 11.08
C ALA A 69 -51.53 63.61 12.60
N HIS A 70 -50.65 62.71 13.02
CA HIS A 70 -50.23 62.52 14.41
C HIS A 70 -48.77 62.95 14.64
N GLY A 71 -48.12 63.59 13.66
CA GLY A 71 -46.72 64.00 13.75
C GLY A 71 -45.70 62.90 13.48
N LEU A 72 -46.12 61.70 13.04
CA LEU A 72 -45.23 60.57 12.80
C LEU A 72 -44.46 60.74 11.48
N ILE A 73 -43.16 60.44 11.52
CA ILE A 73 -42.30 60.26 10.35
C ILE A 73 -41.89 58.79 10.22
N LYS A 74 -41.65 58.37 8.97
CA LYS A 74 -41.09 57.06 8.62
C LYS A 74 -39.94 57.30 7.64
N LEU A 75 -38.77 56.74 7.94
CA LEU A 75 -37.60 56.81 7.06
C LEU A 75 -36.76 55.55 7.21
N VAL A 76 -35.86 55.32 6.27
CA VAL A 76 -34.85 54.27 6.34
C VAL A 76 -33.51 54.95 6.55
N ILE A 77 -32.90 54.75 7.72
CA ILE A 77 -31.58 55.29 8.01
C ILE A 77 -30.57 54.52 7.16
N GLY A 78 -29.77 55.24 6.37
CA GLY A 78 -28.84 54.71 5.36
C GLY A 78 -29.28 54.97 3.91
N GLU A 79 -30.54 55.36 3.70
CA GLU A 79 -31.06 55.77 2.38
C GLU A 79 -31.22 57.30 2.24
N GLY A 80 -30.69 58.07 3.20
CA GLY A 80 -30.73 59.53 3.17
C GLY A 80 -29.77 60.13 2.16
N GLN A 81 -29.91 61.43 1.89
CA GLN A 81 -28.91 62.16 1.12
C GLN A 81 -27.69 62.41 2.01
N LEU A 82 -26.53 61.89 1.60
CA LEU A 82 -25.29 62.08 2.34
C LEU A 82 -24.91 63.56 2.39
N GLN A 83 -24.81 64.12 3.60
CA GLN A 83 -24.37 65.49 3.84
C GLN A 83 -22.87 65.55 4.14
N SER A 84 -22.34 64.60 4.92
CA SER A 84 -20.91 64.54 5.27
C SER A 84 -20.50 63.15 5.75
N GLY A 85 -19.19 62.85 5.73
CA GLY A 85 -18.64 61.58 6.22
C GLY A 85 -18.69 60.42 5.23
N PRO A 86 -18.40 59.19 5.70
CA PRO A 86 -18.47 57.99 4.86
C PRO A 86 -19.93 57.70 4.46
N ALA A 87 -20.16 57.02 3.33
CA ALA A 87 -21.48 56.47 3.01
C ALA A 87 -21.91 55.43 4.05
N PHE A 88 -23.22 55.22 4.23
CA PHE A 88 -23.73 54.28 5.23
C PHE A 88 -23.19 52.84 5.03
N SER A 89 -23.07 52.41 3.78
CA SER A 89 -22.50 51.10 3.40
C SER A 89 -21.00 50.96 3.68
N ALA A 90 -20.29 52.08 3.90
CA ALA A 90 -18.87 52.09 4.25
C ALA A 90 -18.64 52.11 5.77
N ILE A 91 -19.69 52.15 6.58
CA ILE A 91 -19.57 52.05 8.05
C ILE A 91 -19.16 50.62 8.41
N ASN A 92 -18.02 50.47 9.09
CA ASN A 92 -17.56 49.18 9.59
C ASN A 92 -18.32 48.78 10.86
N TRP A 93 -19.47 48.13 10.68
CA TRP A 93 -20.29 47.62 11.79
C TRP A 93 -19.65 46.46 12.57
N GLN A 94 -18.53 45.88 12.08
CA GLN A 94 -17.84 44.77 12.74
C GLN A 94 -16.85 45.23 13.83
N ASP A 95 -16.47 46.51 13.82
CA ASP A 95 -15.61 47.06 14.86
C ASP A 95 -16.36 47.01 16.20
N ASN A 96 -15.77 46.38 17.21
CA ASN A 96 -16.31 46.21 18.57
C ASN A 96 -16.36 47.54 19.37
N THR A 97 -16.72 48.63 18.70
CA THR A 97 -16.81 49.99 19.22
C THR A 97 -18.27 50.37 19.40
N ALA A 98 -18.55 51.21 20.40
CA ALA A 98 -19.89 51.68 20.69
C ALA A 98 -20.32 52.75 19.66
N TRP A 99 -21.09 52.34 18.65
CA TRP A 99 -21.71 53.26 17.69
C TRP A 99 -22.88 54.02 18.31
N THR A 100 -22.93 55.33 18.12
CA THR A 100 -23.97 56.22 18.62
C THR A 100 -24.70 56.88 17.45
N CYS A 101 -26.03 56.86 17.49
CA CYS A 101 -26.91 57.51 16.53
C CYS A 101 -27.56 58.73 17.18
N CYS A 102 -27.31 59.91 16.63
CA CYS A 102 -27.99 61.14 16.99
C CYS A 102 -28.99 61.53 15.89
N VAL A 103 -30.17 61.98 16.31
CA VAL A 103 -31.21 62.47 15.41
C VAL A 103 -31.45 63.95 15.70
N ALA A 104 -31.41 64.76 14.65
CA ALA A 104 -31.68 66.18 14.69
C ALA A 104 -32.79 66.53 13.69
N VAL A 105 -33.61 67.53 14.01
CA VAL A 105 -34.76 67.91 13.19
C VAL A 105 -34.80 69.42 12.96
N ASP A 106 -35.12 69.82 11.73
CA ASP A 106 -35.57 71.16 11.39
C ASP A 106 -37.08 71.09 11.10
N ILE A 107 -37.86 71.62 12.04
CA ILE A 107 -39.33 71.61 11.98
C ILE A 107 -39.89 72.48 10.84
N THR A 108 -39.07 73.36 10.25
CA THR A 108 -39.46 74.20 9.12
C THR A 108 -39.13 73.58 7.76
N GLY A 109 -38.50 72.40 7.75
CA GLY A 109 -38.08 71.72 6.52
C GLY A 109 -36.80 72.27 5.89
N GLY A 110 -36.10 73.16 6.59
CA GLY A 110 -34.82 73.73 6.18
C GLY A 110 -33.61 72.88 6.59
N THR A 111 -32.48 73.56 6.79
CA THR A 111 -31.18 72.96 7.14
C THR A 111 -30.69 73.36 8.55
N ASN A 112 -31.54 74.00 9.35
CA ASN A 112 -31.20 74.43 10.71
C ASN A 112 -31.66 73.39 11.74
N TYR A 113 -30.90 72.29 11.83
CA TYR A 113 -31.27 71.12 12.63
C TYR A 113 -30.99 71.33 14.13
N ALA A 114 -31.98 70.99 14.96
CA ALA A 114 -31.82 70.89 16.41
C ALA A 114 -31.72 69.40 16.83
N VAL A 115 -30.66 69.02 17.54
CA VAL A 115 -30.45 67.65 18.02
C VAL A 115 -31.50 67.30 19.08
N LEU A 116 -32.28 66.25 18.83
CA LEU A 116 -33.33 65.77 19.73
C LEU A 116 -32.84 64.72 20.72
N GLY A 117 -31.84 63.92 20.33
CA GLY A 117 -31.28 62.88 21.19
C GLY A 117 -30.19 62.06 20.51
N CYS A 118 -29.37 61.41 21.31
CA CYS A 118 -28.30 60.52 20.89
C CYS A 118 -28.38 59.21 21.68
N GLU A 119 -28.45 58.08 20.99
CA GLU A 119 -28.54 56.77 21.61
C GLU A 119 -27.47 55.82 21.04
N THR A 120 -26.86 55.02 21.91
CA THR A 120 -25.91 53.98 21.50
C THR A 120 -26.67 52.77 20.96
N PHE A 121 -26.25 52.27 19.80
CA PHE A 121 -26.81 51.02 19.26
C PHE A 121 -26.62 49.88 20.26
N LYS A 122 -27.67 49.08 20.45
CA LYS A 122 -27.64 47.83 21.23
C LYS A 122 -27.88 46.67 20.29
N ALA A 123 -27.13 45.58 20.49
CA ALA A 123 -27.29 44.37 19.70
C ALA A 123 -28.67 43.74 19.94
N VAL A 124 -29.33 43.34 18.86
CA VAL A 124 -30.56 42.54 18.90
C VAL A 124 -30.17 41.06 19.14
N PRO A 125 -30.97 40.24 19.86
CA PRO A 125 -30.61 38.84 20.15
C PRO A 125 -30.22 37.98 18.93
N PHE A 126 -30.76 38.27 17.75
CA PHE A 126 -30.36 37.60 16.49
C PHE A 126 -28.95 38.00 16.01
N ALA A 127 -28.50 39.22 16.31
CA ALA A 127 -27.16 39.70 15.95
C ALA A 127 -26.05 39.11 16.83
N LEU A 128 -26.37 38.67 18.05
CA LEU A 128 -25.42 37.96 18.93
C LEU A 128 -24.95 36.62 18.34
N ARG A 129 -25.76 35.97 17.51
CA ARG A 129 -25.37 34.74 16.79
C ARG A 129 -24.52 35.03 15.55
N ALA A 130 -24.59 36.24 14.99
CA ALA A 130 -23.73 36.68 13.89
C ALA A 130 -22.32 37.10 14.38
N LEU A 131 -22.21 37.61 15.61
CA LEU A 131 -20.90 37.88 16.23
C LEU A 131 -20.08 36.59 16.38
N THR A 132 -20.73 35.48 16.72
CA THR A 132 -20.06 34.17 16.84
C THR A 132 -19.76 33.47 15.52
N SER A 133 -20.26 33.95 14.38
CA SER A 133 -19.98 33.35 13.07
C SER A 133 -18.77 33.95 12.35
N ASP A 134 -18.27 35.13 12.75
CA ASP A 134 -17.17 35.82 12.05
C ASP A 134 -16.07 36.44 12.94
N SER A 135 -16.15 36.41 14.27
CA SER A 135 -15.14 37.08 15.12
C SER A 135 -13.94 36.21 15.56
N GLY A 136 -13.44 35.35 14.68
CA GLY A 136 -12.14 34.69 14.84
C GLY A 136 -11.33 34.78 13.54
N PRO A 137 -9.98 34.84 13.56
CA PRO A 137 -9.19 34.64 12.33
C PRO A 137 -9.69 33.34 11.69
N PRO A 138 -9.90 33.24 10.37
CA PRO A 138 -10.73 32.20 9.76
C PRO A 138 -10.36 30.81 10.29
N THR A 139 -11.07 30.33 11.32
CA THR A 139 -10.74 29.08 12.00
C THR A 139 -11.38 27.89 11.29
N GLY A 140 -12.01 28.14 10.15
CA GLY A 140 -12.75 27.16 9.38
C GLY A 140 -12.45 27.31 7.90
N TRP A 141 -12.44 26.17 7.23
CA TRP A 141 -12.30 26.04 5.80
C TRP A 141 -12.99 27.17 5.01
N SER A 142 -12.24 27.90 4.20
CA SER A 142 -12.75 28.91 3.28
C SER A 142 -13.02 28.31 1.90
N LEU A 143 -14.13 28.72 1.29
CA LEU A 143 -14.49 28.35 -0.07
C LEU A 143 -14.05 29.46 -1.03
N ASN A 144 -13.26 29.11 -2.03
CA ASN A 144 -12.93 29.98 -3.17
C ASN A 144 -13.22 29.23 -4.48
N GLY A 145 -14.42 29.44 -5.02
CA GLY A 145 -14.92 28.67 -6.16
C GLY A 145 -15.03 27.18 -5.82
N PRO A 146 -14.42 26.26 -6.61
CA PRO A 146 -14.42 24.83 -6.31
C PRO A 146 -13.39 24.44 -5.23
N MET A 147 -12.55 25.37 -4.77
CA MET A 147 -11.48 25.08 -3.81
C MET A 147 -11.97 25.31 -2.38
N LEU A 148 -11.73 24.33 -1.53
CA LEU A 148 -11.88 24.43 -0.08
C LEU A 148 -10.47 24.51 0.53
N SER A 149 -10.10 25.64 1.12
CA SER A 149 -8.79 25.85 1.75
C SER A 149 -8.90 26.04 3.25
N ASN A 150 -8.06 25.37 4.03
CA ASN A 150 -7.95 25.64 5.45
C ASN A 150 -6.83 26.67 5.69
N THR A 151 -7.15 27.77 6.35
CA THR A 151 -6.18 28.81 6.71
C THR A 151 -5.68 28.67 8.16
N ASN A 152 -6.09 27.61 8.86
CA ASN A 152 -5.57 27.26 10.17
C ASN A 152 -4.05 27.03 10.09
N ALA A 153 -3.29 27.80 10.87
CA ALA A 153 -1.83 27.66 10.99
C ALA A 153 -1.41 26.35 11.71
N GLY A 154 -2.34 25.71 12.42
CA GLY A 154 -2.17 24.44 13.13
C GLY A 154 -2.26 23.20 12.23
N ASN A 155 -2.71 22.09 12.82
CA ASN A 155 -2.89 20.79 12.17
C ASN A 155 -4.38 20.49 11.96
N VAL A 156 -4.72 19.73 10.93
CA VAL A 156 -6.08 19.29 10.62
C VAL A 156 -6.25 17.83 11.03
N GLY A 157 -7.10 17.57 12.01
CA GLY A 157 -7.51 16.21 12.40
C GLY A 157 -8.86 15.84 11.80
N ILE A 158 -8.97 14.65 11.21
CA ILE A 158 -10.24 14.02 10.82
C ILE A 158 -10.41 12.77 11.68
N GLY A 159 -11.46 12.73 12.50
CA GLY A 159 -11.67 11.65 13.48
C GLY A 159 -10.92 11.82 14.80
N THR A 160 -9.95 12.74 14.87
CA THR A 160 -9.15 13.03 16.06
C THR A 160 -9.17 14.52 16.42
N THR A 161 -9.03 14.84 17.71
CA THR A 161 -8.86 16.22 18.22
C THR A 161 -7.42 16.56 18.55
N SER A 162 -6.49 15.61 18.47
CA SER A 162 -5.07 15.78 18.79
C SER A 162 -4.17 15.32 17.63
N PRO A 163 -4.26 15.98 16.46
CA PRO A 163 -3.52 15.56 15.27
C PRO A 163 -2.00 15.68 15.43
N SER A 164 -1.29 14.60 15.11
CA SER A 164 0.17 14.50 15.21
C SER A 164 0.93 15.08 14.00
N ALA A 165 0.24 15.27 12.87
CA ALA A 165 0.76 15.84 11.63
C ALA A 165 -0.17 16.91 11.05
N LYS A 166 0.28 17.63 10.02
CA LYS A 166 -0.48 18.73 9.38
C LYS A 166 -1.85 18.29 8.87
N LEU A 167 -1.97 17.05 8.39
CA LEU A 167 -3.21 16.34 8.17
C LEU A 167 -3.10 14.98 8.86
N ASP A 168 -4.00 14.68 9.77
CA ASP A 168 -4.06 13.42 10.50
C ASP A 168 -5.49 12.83 10.39
N VAL A 169 -5.60 11.56 10.00
CA VAL A 169 -6.87 10.87 9.76
C VAL A 169 -6.94 9.65 10.66
N GLU A 170 -7.71 9.73 11.73
CA GLU A 170 -8.02 8.60 12.60
C GLU A 170 -9.17 7.79 11.98
N GLY A 171 -8.81 6.89 11.07
CA GLY A 171 -9.75 6.06 10.31
C GLY A 171 -9.22 5.71 8.92
N SER A 172 -10.12 5.38 8.00
CA SER A 172 -9.75 5.07 6.61
C SER A 172 -9.67 6.33 5.75
N PHE A 173 -8.60 6.46 4.96
CA PHE A 173 -8.46 7.47 3.92
C PHE A 173 -8.77 6.88 2.53
N GLN A 174 -9.48 7.63 1.69
CA GLN A 174 -9.81 7.22 0.31
C GLN A 174 -9.40 8.33 -0.69
N LEU A 175 -8.38 8.06 -1.50
CA LEU A 175 -8.00 8.90 -2.65
C LEU A 175 -8.68 8.38 -3.94
N LYS A 176 -9.50 9.23 -4.58
CA LYS A 176 -10.10 8.95 -5.89
C LYS A 176 -9.59 9.97 -6.91
N ASP A 177 -8.58 9.57 -7.68
CA ASP A 177 -8.01 10.36 -8.78
C ASP A 177 -8.39 9.79 -10.16
N GLY A 178 -9.14 8.68 -10.20
CA GLY A 178 -9.52 7.97 -11.42
C GLY A 178 -8.59 6.80 -11.78
N SER A 179 -7.45 6.67 -11.10
CA SER A 179 -6.46 5.62 -11.34
C SER A 179 -6.46 4.50 -10.29
N GLN A 180 -7.30 4.61 -9.25
CA GLN A 180 -7.49 3.59 -8.22
C GLN A 180 -7.93 2.23 -8.80
N GLY A 181 -7.48 1.13 -8.21
CA GLY A 181 -7.80 -0.24 -8.64
C GLY A 181 -7.25 -1.30 -7.69
N ALA A 182 -7.68 -2.56 -7.87
CA ALA A 182 -7.08 -3.68 -7.14
C ALA A 182 -5.59 -3.82 -7.52
N GLN A 183 -4.73 -4.18 -6.57
CA GLN A 183 -3.28 -4.35 -6.78
C GLN A 183 -2.54 -3.06 -7.20
N ARG A 184 -3.04 -1.90 -6.74
CA ARG A 184 -2.36 -0.61 -6.87
C ARG A 184 -1.76 -0.20 -5.52
N ILE A 185 -0.67 0.55 -5.57
CA ILE A 185 -0.05 1.19 -4.39
C ILE A 185 -0.12 2.70 -4.53
N LEU A 186 -0.08 3.39 -3.40
CA LEU A 186 0.01 4.84 -3.36
C LEU A 186 1.49 5.24 -3.41
N THR A 187 1.86 6.09 -4.38
CA THR A 187 3.23 6.56 -4.57
C THR A 187 3.29 8.09 -4.60
N SER A 188 4.44 8.66 -4.26
CA SER A 188 4.69 10.11 -4.26
C SER A 188 5.63 10.52 -5.39
N ASP A 189 5.36 11.65 -6.04
CA ASP A 189 6.33 12.32 -6.91
C ASP A 189 7.35 13.16 -6.11
N ALA A 190 8.23 13.87 -6.83
CA ALA A 190 9.25 14.74 -6.23
C ALA A 190 8.69 15.98 -5.51
N ASP A 191 7.44 16.36 -5.82
CA ASP A 191 6.74 17.48 -5.21
C ASP A 191 5.85 17.04 -4.03
N GLY A 192 5.79 15.73 -3.74
CA GLY A 192 5.01 15.17 -2.65
C GLY A 192 3.57 14.78 -3.00
N ASN A 193 3.19 14.79 -4.29
CA ASN A 193 1.83 14.46 -4.70
C ASN A 193 1.62 12.95 -4.75
N ALA A 194 0.57 12.49 -4.07
CA ALA A 194 0.19 11.09 -4.05
C ALA A 194 -0.65 10.70 -5.29
N SER A 195 -0.33 9.57 -5.91
CA SER A 195 -1.12 8.98 -7.01
C SER A 195 -1.08 7.44 -6.97
N TRP A 196 -2.09 6.78 -7.54
CA TRP A 196 -2.09 5.31 -7.63
C TRP A 196 -1.23 4.81 -8.78
N SER A 197 -0.32 3.89 -8.48
CA SER A 197 0.54 3.22 -9.45
C SER A 197 0.41 1.71 -9.38
N ASN A 198 0.82 1.02 -10.45
CA ASN A 198 0.82 -0.44 -10.49
C ASN A 198 1.82 -1.00 -9.48
N LEU A 199 1.46 -2.13 -8.85
CA LEU A 199 2.44 -3.04 -8.27
C LEU A 199 3.28 -3.65 -9.41
N SER A 200 4.39 -3.02 -9.75
CA SER A 200 5.45 -3.66 -10.55
C SER A 200 6.55 -4.18 -9.62
N ALA A 201 7.32 -5.19 -10.04
CA ALA A 201 8.51 -5.60 -9.30
C ALA A 201 9.49 -4.41 -9.10
N GLU A 202 9.52 -3.48 -10.04
CA GLU A 202 10.26 -2.21 -9.96
C GLU A 202 9.76 -1.30 -8.80
N SER A 203 8.49 -1.42 -8.40
CA SER A 203 7.92 -0.64 -7.28
C SER A 203 8.27 -1.19 -5.88
N ILE A 204 8.69 -2.46 -5.80
CA ILE A 204 9.14 -3.09 -4.54
C ILE A 204 10.65 -2.91 -4.36
N PHE A 205 11.42 -2.87 -5.45
CA PHE A 205 12.89 -2.84 -5.40
C PHE A 205 13.52 -1.51 -5.84
N GLY A 206 12.71 -0.49 -6.17
CA GLY A 206 13.21 0.80 -6.65
C GLY A 206 13.63 0.77 -8.11
N SER A 207 13.60 1.93 -8.77
CA SER A 207 13.80 2.07 -10.20
C SER A 207 15.22 1.67 -10.65
N GLY A 208 15.34 0.47 -11.19
CA GLY A 208 16.35 0.06 -12.16
C GLY A 208 15.66 -0.79 -13.23
N ASN A 209 15.73 -0.36 -14.49
CA ASN A 209 15.04 -0.95 -15.65
C ASN A 209 15.03 -2.49 -15.66
N VAL A 210 13.85 -3.12 -15.82
CA VAL A 210 13.78 -4.50 -16.33
C VAL A 210 12.74 -4.64 -17.45
N PRO A 211 13.14 -4.35 -18.70
CA PRO A 211 12.57 -5.11 -19.81
C PRO A 211 13.66 -5.58 -20.80
N GLY A 212 13.93 -6.89 -20.77
CA GLY A 212 14.76 -7.60 -21.75
C GLY A 212 16.15 -7.98 -21.23
N GLY A 213 16.20 -9.05 -20.44
CA GLY A 213 17.39 -9.90 -20.28
C GLY A 213 18.68 -9.20 -19.88
N ASP A 214 18.80 -8.83 -18.60
CA ASP A 214 20.07 -9.02 -17.91
C ASP A 214 19.83 -9.05 -16.41
N ILE A 215 20.34 -10.11 -15.77
CA ILE A 215 20.34 -10.32 -14.33
C ILE A 215 21.45 -9.45 -13.72
N SER A 216 21.52 -8.17 -14.09
CA SER A 216 22.63 -7.26 -13.76
C SER A 216 22.68 -6.85 -12.29
N CYS A 217 21.71 -7.26 -11.46
CA CYS A 217 21.82 -7.20 -10.00
C CYS A 217 22.65 -8.35 -9.40
N LEU A 218 22.93 -9.43 -10.14
CA LEU A 218 23.89 -10.46 -9.74
C LEU A 218 25.25 -10.08 -10.32
N GLN A 219 25.90 -9.13 -9.65
CA GLN A 219 27.30 -8.83 -9.90
C GLN A 219 28.16 -9.70 -8.98
N LEU A 220 29.21 -10.33 -9.52
CA LEU A 220 30.28 -10.86 -8.68
C LEU A 220 30.96 -9.65 -8.01
N ILE A 221 30.66 -9.44 -6.73
CA ILE A 221 31.20 -8.31 -5.96
C ILE A 221 32.64 -8.60 -5.53
N TYR A 222 32.92 -9.86 -5.17
CA TYR A 222 34.23 -10.31 -4.75
C TYR A 222 34.39 -11.82 -4.98
N SER A 223 35.62 -12.28 -5.21
CA SER A 223 35.98 -13.70 -5.20
C SER A 223 37.13 -13.93 -4.22
N LEU A 224 36.87 -14.70 -3.15
CA LEU A 224 37.91 -15.14 -2.23
C LEU A 224 38.51 -16.45 -2.75
N ALA A 225 39.81 -16.44 -3.03
CA ALA A 225 40.53 -17.67 -3.33
C ALA A 225 40.87 -18.39 -2.02
N LEU A 226 40.16 -19.48 -1.75
CA LEU A 226 40.59 -20.46 -0.76
C LEU A 226 41.68 -21.34 -1.38
N ASP A 227 42.61 -21.85 -0.59
CA ASP A 227 43.82 -22.54 -1.05
C ASP A 227 43.56 -23.91 -1.72
N HIS A 228 42.31 -24.37 -1.80
CA HIS A 228 41.93 -25.70 -2.31
C HIS A 228 40.50 -25.76 -2.90
N THR A 229 39.90 -26.95 -2.95
CA THR A 229 38.55 -27.24 -3.50
C THR A 229 37.48 -27.17 -2.41
N PRO A 230 36.88 -25.99 -2.13
CA PRO A 230 35.70 -25.92 -1.29
C PRO A 230 34.54 -26.66 -1.97
N TYR A 231 33.81 -27.47 -1.22
CA TYR A 231 32.71 -28.27 -1.76
C TYR A 231 31.34 -27.68 -1.47
N THR A 232 31.18 -27.06 -0.31
CA THR A 232 29.88 -26.64 0.20
C THR A 232 30.01 -25.46 1.15
N VAL A 233 28.91 -24.69 1.30
CA VAL A 233 28.85 -23.51 2.16
C VAL A 233 27.52 -23.47 2.92
N ALA A 234 27.60 -23.22 4.21
CA ALA A 234 26.46 -22.77 5.02
C ALA A 234 26.70 -21.33 5.45
N VAL A 235 25.63 -20.56 5.62
CA VAL A 235 25.70 -19.16 6.06
C VAL A 235 24.82 -19.00 7.29
N SER A 236 25.36 -18.35 8.32
CA SER A 236 24.62 -17.95 9.50
C SER A 236 25.09 -16.55 9.89
N ASP A 237 24.13 -15.65 10.07
CA ASP A 237 24.35 -14.22 10.28
C ASP A 237 25.30 -13.62 9.23
N ASP A 238 26.45 -13.13 9.67
CA ASP A 238 27.49 -12.51 8.85
C ASP A 238 28.71 -13.41 8.66
N LYS A 239 28.54 -14.74 8.80
CA LYS A 239 29.60 -15.75 8.67
C LYS A 239 29.23 -16.83 7.65
N ALA A 240 30.20 -17.22 6.84
CA ALA A 240 30.12 -18.36 5.94
C ALA A 240 31.03 -19.49 6.43
N TYR A 241 30.48 -20.70 6.48
CA TYR A 241 31.14 -21.92 6.93
C TYR A 241 31.37 -22.81 5.72
N VAL A 242 32.62 -23.04 5.37
CA VAL A 242 33.01 -23.73 4.13
C VAL A 242 33.76 -25.01 4.46
N ILE A 243 33.38 -26.12 3.82
CA ILE A 243 34.14 -27.38 3.95
C ILE A 243 35.20 -27.46 2.87
N ASN A 244 36.45 -27.58 3.32
CA ASN A 244 37.61 -27.77 2.48
C ASN A 244 38.06 -29.23 2.56
N HIS A 245 37.70 -30.04 1.56
CA HIS A 245 38.01 -31.48 1.53
C HIS A 245 39.50 -31.78 1.34
N ALA A 246 40.30 -30.86 0.77
CA ALA A 246 41.72 -31.13 0.59
C ALA A 246 42.51 -30.97 1.90
N LEU A 247 41.94 -30.23 2.86
CA LEU A 247 42.55 -29.92 4.15
C LEU A 247 41.78 -30.54 5.33
N ASP A 248 40.75 -31.35 5.06
CA ASP A 248 39.93 -32.05 6.05
C ASP A 248 39.37 -31.13 7.16
N ARG A 249 39.03 -29.88 6.81
CA ARG A 249 38.67 -28.82 7.76
C ARG A 249 37.45 -28.01 7.32
N MET A 250 36.74 -27.47 8.31
CA MET A 250 35.77 -26.40 8.14
C MET A 250 36.48 -25.06 8.33
N GLU A 251 36.24 -24.13 7.42
CA GLU A 251 36.76 -22.76 7.41
C GLU A 251 35.62 -21.79 7.74
N VAL A 252 35.91 -20.80 8.57
CA VAL A 252 34.97 -19.74 8.98
C VAL A 252 35.40 -18.44 8.34
N ILE A 253 34.54 -17.90 7.49
CA ILE A 253 34.80 -16.70 6.69
C ILE A 253 33.85 -15.60 7.18
N ASP A 254 34.40 -14.46 7.57
CA ASP A 254 33.63 -13.25 7.83
C ASP A 254 33.11 -12.67 6.52
N VAL A 255 31.79 -12.55 6.40
CA VAL A 255 31.08 -11.98 5.24
C VAL A 255 30.24 -10.76 5.62
N SER A 256 30.51 -10.14 6.78
CA SER A 256 29.88 -8.89 7.21
C SER A 256 30.05 -7.76 6.21
N ASN A 257 31.20 -7.72 5.53
CA ASN A 257 31.41 -6.91 4.35
C ASN A 257 31.45 -7.80 3.09
N PRO A 258 30.41 -7.79 2.24
CA PRO A 258 30.37 -8.62 1.03
C PRO A 258 31.42 -8.23 -0.02
N THR A 259 32.08 -7.07 0.13
CA THR A 259 33.19 -6.64 -0.74
C THR A 259 34.56 -7.02 -0.21
N ASP A 260 34.66 -7.51 1.02
CA ASP A 260 35.91 -7.86 1.70
C ASP A 260 35.71 -9.07 2.64
N PRO A 261 35.36 -10.25 2.09
CA PRO A 261 35.23 -11.46 2.90
C PRO A 261 36.61 -11.96 3.34
N ASN A 262 36.73 -12.33 4.61
CA ASN A 262 38.02 -12.68 5.23
C ASN A 262 37.94 -14.02 5.96
N LEU A 263 38.90 -14.92 5.73
CA LEU A 263 39.04 -16.14 6.52
C LEU A 263 39.48 -15.77 7.95
N ILE A 264 38.66 -16.09 8.95
CA ILE A 264 38.90 -15.71 10.36
C ILE A 264 39.20 -16.89 11.28
N GLY A 265 38.79 -18.11 10.92
CA GLY A 265 39.00 -19.30 11.74
C GLY A 265 38.88 -20.61 10.95
N HIS A 266 39.31 -21.71 11.55
CA HIS A 266 39.14 -23.04 10.97
C HIS A 266 39.22 -24.14 12.04
N VAL A 267 38.67 -25.32 11.74
CA VAL A 267 38.71 -26.51 12.60
C VAL A 267 38.75 -27.79 11.78
N GLY A 268 39.56 -28.77 12.18
CA GLY A 268 39.60 -30.09 11.54
C GLY A 268 38.30 -30.86 11.77
N VAL A 269 37.63 -31.27 10.69
CA VAL A 269 36.33 -31.96 10.73
C VAL A 269 36.35 -33.31 10.04
N GLY A 270 37.46 -33.74 9.45
CA GLY A 270 37.60 -35.07 8.84
C GLY A 270 37.53 -35.03 7.31
N THR A 271 37.73 -36.19 6.70
CA THR A 271 38.18 -36.33 5.30
C THR A 271 37.06 -36.25 4.26
N ASN A 272 35.81 -36.52 4.66
CA ASN A 272 34.69 -36.46 3.73
C ASN A 272 33.42 -35.98 4.41
N THR A 273 33.51 -34.75 4.89
CA THR A 273 32.43 -34.07 5.61
C THR A 273 31.52 -33.33 4.63
N PHE A 274 30.20 -33.42 4.83
CA PHE A 274 29.22 -32.76 3.97
C PHE A 274 28.76 -31.39 4.51
N LEU A 275 27.72 -30.81 3.88
CA LEU A 275 27.15 -29.51 4.22
C LEU A 275 26.88 -29.39 5.73
N PRO A 276 27.47 -28.41 6.43
CA PRO A 276 27.17 -28.19 7.83
C PRO A 276 25.75 -27.62 7.98
N SER A 277 24.99 -28.13 8.93
CA SER A 277 23.75 -27.50 9.40
C SER A 277 24.06 -26.63 10.61
N ILE A 278 23.68 -25.35 10.58
CA ILE A 278 24.02 -24.38 11.63
C ILE A 278 22.80 -24.11 12.50
N SER A 279 22.96 -24.22 13.83
CA SER A 279 21.91 -23.88 14.80
C SER A 279 22.51 -23.15 15.99
N GLY A 280 22.25 -21.84 16.07
CA GLY A 280 22.85 -20.97 17.07
C GLY A 280 24.38 -20.98 17.00
N GLU A 281 25.02 -21.26 18.12
CA GLU A 281 26.48 -21.28 18.28
C GLU A 281 27.12 -22.63 17.92
N TYR A 282 26.40 -23.51 17.21
CA TYR A 282 26.92 -24.84 16.86
C TYR A 282 26.73 -25.17 15.38
N ALA A 283 27.76 -25.77 14.79
CA ALA A 283 27.72 -26.40 13.48
C ALA A 283 27.66 -27.92 13.62
N TYR A 284 26.74 -28.54 12.91
CA TYR A 284 26.51 -29.98 12.92
C TYR A 284 26.88 -30.55 11.56
N LEU A 285 27.79 -31.52 11.55
CA LEU A 285 28.36 -32.06 10.34
C LEU A 285 28.32 -33.58 10.37
N VAL A 286 28.29 -34.19 9.19
CA VAL A 286 28.40 -35.64 9.04
C VAL A 286 29.60 -36.01 8.18
N ASP A 287 30.37 -36.99 8.64
CA ASP A 287 31.50 -37.55 7.89
C ASP A 287 31.08 -38.88 7.25
N TYR A 288 31.12 -38.91 5.93
CA TYR A 288 30.69 -40.05 5.12
C TYR A 288 31.47 -41.34 5.43
N PHE A 289 32.78 -41.26 5.60
CA PHE A 289 33.65 -42.44 5.73
C PHE A 289 33.84 -42.84 7.19
N ASN A 290 33.82 -41.87 8.11
CA ASN A 290 33.89 -42.17 9.54
C ASN A 290 32.53 -42.55 10.13
N HIS A 291 31.43 -42.30 9.41
CA HIS A 291 30.05 -42.61 9.83
C HIS A 291 29.70 -41.94 11.15
N ASP A 292 30.08 -40.68 11.30
CA ASP A 292 29.87 -39.92 12.52
C ASP A 292 29.19 -38.57 12.26
N LEU A 293 28.49 -38.10 13.28
CA LEU A 293 27.98 -36.76 13.46
C LEU A 293 28.96 -36.02 14.37
N LYS A 294 29.52 -34.92 13.87
CA LYS A 294 30.40 -34.02 14.61
C LYS A 294 29.64 -32.75 14.99
N VAL A 295 29.83 -32.31 16.22
CA VAL A 295 29.31 -31.02 16.69
C VAL A 295 30.50 -30.11 16.95
N VAL A 296 30.49 -28.96 16.29
CA VAL A 296 31.52 -27.93 16.40
C VAL A 296 30.91 -26.71 17.08
N ASP A 297 31.52 -26.28 18.18
CA ASP A 297 31.27 -24.99 18.82
C ASP A 297 31.89 -23.87 17.96
N ILE A 298 31.03 -22.95 17.53
CA ILE A 298 31.35 -21.78 16.69
C ILE A 298 31.05 -20.45 17.43
N SER A 299 30.91 -20.48 18.77
CA SER A 299 30.71 -19.28 19.60
C SER A 299 31.86 -18.27 19.49
N ASP A 300 33.10 -18.78 19.36
CA ASP A 300 34.25 -17.99 18.92
C ASP A 300 34.61 -18.38 17.47
N PRO A 301 34.15 -17.62 16.46
CA PRO A 301 34.36 -17.96 15.05
C PRO A 301 35.82 -17.87 14.62
N ALA A 302 36.70 -17.23 15.41
CA ALA A 302 38.13 -17.24 15.16
C ALA A 302 38.82 -18.52 15.65
N ASN A 303 38.21 -19.21 16.62
CA ASN A 303 38.74 -20.43 17.23
C ASN A 303 37.64 -21.52 17.38
N PRO A 304 37.03 -21.99 16.28
CA PRO A 304 36.01 -23.03 16.36
C PRO A 304 36.61 -24.35 16.87
N THR A 305 35.83 -25.12 17.65
CA THR A 305 36.31 -26.38 18.24
C THR A 305 35.29 -27.51 18.15
N THR A 306 35.74 -28.72 17.84
CA THR A 306 34.88 -29.92 17.86
C THR A 306 34.62 -30.34 19.31
N VAL A 307 33.36 -30.28 19.74
CA VAL A 307 32.95 -30.56 21.12
C VAL A 307 32.28 -31.92 21.30
N ALA A 308 31.76 -32.52 20.23
CA ALA A 308 31.22 -33.87 20.26
C ALA A 308 31.44 -34.62 18.95
N THR A 309 31.48 -35.95 19.05
CA THR A 309 31.46 -36.87 17.91
C THR A 309 30.65 -38.09 18.32
N THR A 310 29.62 -38.43 17.56
CA THR A 310 28.75 -39.57 17.82
C THR A 310 28.52 -40.38 16.55
N MET A 311 28.40 -41.70 16.65
CA MET A 311 28.23 -42.55 15.47
C MET A 311 26.82 -42.41 14.86
N THR A 312 26.74 -42.43 13.54
CA THR A 312 25.49 -42.45 12.76
C THR A 312 25.32 -43.82 12.08
N SER A 313 24.29 -43.94 11.25
CA SER A 313 24.20 -44.98 10.23
C SER A 313 25.34 -44.82 9.23
N THR A 314 25.70 -45.91 8.55
CA THR A 314 26.83 -45.88 7.61
C THR A 314 26.54 -44.96 6.44
N TYR A 315 27.58 -44.27 5.96
CA TYR A 315 27.52 -43.37 4.82
C TYR A 315 26.48 -42.25 4.99
N PRO A 316 26.56 -41.43 6.05
CA PRO A 316 25.68 -40.29 6.20
C PRO A 316 25.97 -39.28 5.09
N PHE A 317 24.92 -38.74 4.48
CA PHE A 317 25.06 -37.86 3.30
C PHE A 317 24.43 -36.49 3.46
N ASP A 318 23.45 -36.34 4.35
CA ASP A 318 22.89 -35.03 4.69
C ASP A 318 22.50 -34.97 6.16
N ILE A 319 22.50 -33.75 6.69
CA ILE A 319 22.08 -33.41 8.04
C ILE A 319 21.25 -32.13 8.01
N GLU A 320 20.13 -32.15 8.71
CA GLU A 320 19.28 -30.98 8.92
C GLU A 320 19.00 -30.81 10.41
N VAL A 321 19.15 -29.61 10.92
CA VAL A 321 18.86 -29.28 12.32
C VAL A 321 17.59 -28.45 12.41
N SER A 322 16.68 -28.84 13.30
CA SER A 322 15.48 -28.05 13.62
C SER A 322 15.21 -28.08 15.12
N GLY A 323 15.34 -26.92 15.76
CA GLY A 323 15.23 -26.80 17.21
C GLY A 323 16.28 -27.67 17.92
N ASN A 324 15.81 -28.61 18.75
CA ASN A 324 16.65 -29.48 19.56
C ASN A 324 16.96 -30.83 18.90
N TYR A 325 16.69 -30.99 17.60
CA TYR A 325 16.86 -32.26 16.91
C TYR A 325 17.71 -32.10 15.65
N ALA A 326 18.62 -33.06 15.45
CA ALA A 326 19.36 -33.24 14.22
C ALA A 326 18.86 -34.48 13.48
N TYR A 327 18.50 -34.31 12.22
CA TYR A 327 18.02 -35.36 11.34
C TYR A 327 19.16 -35.75 10.40
N VAL A 328 19.62 -36.99 10.49
CA VAL A 328 20.72 -37.51 9.68
C VAL A 328 20.20 -38.66 8.85
N VAL A 329 20.58 -38.71 7.58
CA VAL A 329 20.19 -39.79 6.69
C VAL A 329 21.42 -40.52 6.16
N GLY A 330 21.38 -41.86 6.22
CA GLY A 330 22.47 -42.74 5.77
C GLY A 330 21.98 -43.86 4.85
N ASN A 331 22.90 -44.69 4.33
CA ASN A 331 22.65 -45.61 3.20
C ASN A 331 22.84 -47.12 3.54
N SER A 332 23.14 -47.50 4.79
CA SER A 332 23.22 -48.92 5.14
C SER A 332 23.00 -49.19 6.65
N PRO A 333 21.74 -49.38 7.09
CA PRO A 333 20.51 -49.34 6.31
C PRO A 333 20.09 -47.91 5.93
N THR A 334 19.33 -47.79 4.84
CA THR A 334 18.73 -46.53 4.39
C THR A 334 17.71 -46.03 5.41
N THR A 335 18.15 -45.11 6.27
CA THR A 335 17.39 -44.68 7.44
C THR A 335 17.56 -43.19 7.68
N LEU A 336 16.47 -42.54 8.11
CA LEU A 336 16.51 -41.26 8.78
C LEU A 336 16.68 -41.51 10.28
N GLN A 337 17.77 -41.03 10.86
CA GLN A 337 18.06 -41.03 12.28
C GLN A 337 17.76 -39.66 12.88
N VAL A 338 17.15 -39.66 14.06
CA VAL A 338 16.84 -38.45 14.82
C VAL A 338 17.75 -38.43 16.05
N PHE A 339 18.60 -37.42 16.16
CA PHE A 339 19.45 -37.19 17.32
C PHE A 339 18.87 -36.07 18.18
N ASP A 340 18.81 -36.27 19.49
CA ASP A 340 18.57 -35.19 20.44
C ASP A 340 19.88 -34.42 20.65
N ILE A 341 19.84 -33.13 20.36
CA ILE A 341 20.94 -32.17 20.47
C ILE A 341 20.63 -31.06 21.48
N SER A 342 19.65 -31.27 22.38
CA SER A 342 19.36 -30.34 23.48
C SER A 342 20.58 -30.04 24.34
N ASN A 343 21.51 -31.00 24.41
CA ASN A 343 22.87 -30.79 24.89
C ASN A 343 23.88 -31.06 23.75
N PRO A 344 24.43 -30.03 23.11
CA PRO A 344 25.29 -30.17 21.93
C PRO A 344 26.62 -30.87 22.21
N VAL A 345 27.06 -30.92 23.47
CA VAL A 345 28.28 -31.67 23.85
C VAL A 345 28.02 -33.16 24.13
N VAL A 346 26.75 -33.59 24.19
CA VAL A 346 26.34 -34.99 24.35
C VAL A 346 25.15 -35.34 23.44
N PRO A 347 25.31 -35.29 22.11
CA PRO A 347 24.25 -35.71 21.18
C PRO A 347 24.02 -37.22 21.27
N PHE A 348 22.76 -37.66 21.29
CA PHE A 348 22.42 -39.08 21.31
C PHE A 348 21.28 -39.43 20.36
N LEU A 349 21.32 -40.65 19.82
CA LEU A 349 20.28 -41.16 18.93
C LEU A 349 18.97 -41.37 19.71
N LEU A 350 17.92 -40.66 19.30
CA LEU A 350 16.60 -40.68 19.92
C LEU A 350 15.65 -41.65 19.22
N GLY A 351 15.69 -41.69 17.88
CA GLY A 351 14.80 -42.52 17.06
C GLY A 351 15.33 -42.74 15.65
N SER A 352 14.72 -43.65 14.90
CA SER A 352 15.04 -43.86 13.48
C SER A 352 13.88 -44.46 12.70
N VAL A 353 13.78 -44.14 11.42
CA VAL A 353 12.80 -44.72 10.49
C VAL A 353 13.50 -45.14 9.20
N ALA A 354 13.09 -46.28 8.64
CA ALA A 354 13.53 -46.70 7.32
C ALA A 354 12.91 -45.79 6.26
N VAL A 355 13.75 -45.28 5.36
CA VAL A 355 13.33 -44.46 4.22
C VAL A 355 13.71 -45.17 2.92
N THR A 356 13.03 -44.85 1.84
CA THR A 356 13.09 -45.68 0.62
C THR A 356 14.20 -45.30 -0.36
N SER A 357 14.98 -44.27 -0.04
CA SER A 357 15.88 -43.63 -0.98
C SER A 357 17.25 -43.32 -0.39
N ASP A 358 18.28 -43.56 -1.20
CA ASP A 358 19.66 -43.26 -0.88
C ASP A 358 20.09 -41.91 -1.47
N ASN A 359 20.93 -41.17 -0.74
CA ASN A 359 21.56 -39.94 -1.20
C ASN A 359 20.58 -38.80 -1.59
N GLY A 360 19.73 -38.42 -0.65
CA GLY A 360 18.81 -37.29 -0.73
C GLY A 360 19.20 -36.05 0.07
N SER A 361 18.42 -34.98 -0.11
CA SER A 361 18.50 -33.76 0.68
C SER A 361 17.37 -33.69 1.71
N LEU A 362 17.69 -33.29 2.93
CA LEU A 362 16.77 -33.11 4.04
C LEU A 362 16.38 -31.64 4.20
N ARG A 363 15.10 -31.37 4.48
CA ARG A 363 14.64 -30.07 4.98
C ARG A 363 13.62 -30.27 6.07
N ALA A 364 13.75 -29.54 7.17
CA ALA A 364 12.83 -29.65 8.30
C ALA A 364 11.92 -28.42 8.38
N SER A 365 10.64 -28.64 8.69
CA SER A 365 9.69 -27.55 8.94
C SER A 365 8.64 -27.98 9.97
N GLY A 366 8.70 -27.37 11.15
CA GLY A 366 7.81 -27.71 12.25
C GLY A 366 7.97 -29.16 12.68
N GLN A 367 6.89 -29.94 12.56
CA GLN A 367 6.85 -31.37 12.94
C GLN A 367 7.08 -32.32 11.76
N LEU A 368 7.54 -31.79 10.61
CA LEU A 368 7.78 -32.58 9.41
C LEU A 368 9.25 -32.46 8.96
N VAL A 369 9.77 -33.58 8.48
CA VAL A 369 11.03 -33.65 7.74
C VAL A 369 10.73 -34.11 6.33
N PHE A 370 11.28 -33.40 5.35
CA PHE A 370 11.15 -33.71 3.94
C PHE A 370 12.46 -34.29 3.44
N LEU A 371 12.39 -35.45 2.80
CA LEU A 371 13.52 -36.09 2.15
C LEU A 371 13.27 -36.09 0.65
N LEU A 372 14.15 -35.45 -0.11
CA LEU A 372 14.14 -35.49 -1.57
C LEU A 372 15.33 -36.30 -2.05
N ALA A 373 15.10 -37.44 -2.69
CA ALA A 373 16.16 -38.29 -3.20
C ALA A 373 15.77 -38.90 -4.54
N GLN A 374 16.69 -38.83 -5.51
CA GLN A 374 16.45 -39.26 -6.89
C GLN A 374 15.14 -38.66 -7.46
N ASN A 375 14.11 -39.48 -7.64
CA ASN A 375 12.78 -39.10 -8.12
C ASN A 375 11.69 -39.27 -7.06
N LEU A 376 12.04 -39.29 -5.78
CA LEU A 376 11.09 -39.51 -4.70
C LEU A 376 11.18 -38.38 -3.67
N PHE A 377 10.02 -37.83 -3.33
CA PHE A 377 9.84 -36.90 -2.24
C PHE A 377 9.08 -37.59 -1.11
N GLU A 378 9.75 -37.82 0.00
CA GLU A 378 9.17 -38.44 1.20
C GLU A 378 8.88 -37.37 2.27
N VAL A 379 7.74 -37.50 2.93
CA VAL A 379 7.33 -36.68 4.07
C VAL A 379 7.35 -37.56 5.31
N ILE A 380 8.17 -37.19 6.28
CA ILE A 380 8.32 -37.89 7.55
C ILE A 380 7.71 -37.04 8.64
N ASP A 381 6.76 -37.61 9.38
CA ASP A 381 6.21 -37.04 10.61
C ASP A 381 7.16 -37.32 11.76
N VAL A 382 7.62 -36.24 12.41
CA VAL A 382 8.53 -36.25 13.56
C VAL A 382 7.86 -35.61 14.78
N SER A 383 6.52 -35.61 14.86
CA SER A 383 5.76 -35.15 16.03
C SER A 383 6.14 -35.89 17.32
N ASP A 384 6.51 -37.16 17.21
CA ASP A 384 7.25 -37.91 18.22
C ASP A 384 8.67 -38.22 17.69
N PRO A 385 9.69 -37.42 18.05
CA PRO A 385 11.06 -37.60 17.58
C PRO A 385 11.70 -38.95 17.95
N ALA A 386 11.19 -39.64 18.98
CA ALA A 386 11.65 -40.98 19.34
C ALA A 386 11.05 -42.09 18.47
N SER A 387 9.94 -41.80 17.78
CA SER A 387 9.23 -42.74 16.90
C SER A 387 8.80 -42.05 15.60
N PRO A 388 9.75 -41.60 14.75
CA PRO A 388 9.42 -40.97 13.47
C PRO A 388 8.72 -41.93 12.51
N VAL A 389 7.81 -41.41 11.68
CA VAL A 389 7.00 -42.22 10.75
C VAL A 389 6.96 -41.58 9.37
N VAL A 390 7.13 -42.36 8.31
CA VAL A 390 6.89 -41.87 6.94
C VAL A 390 5.39 -41.65 6.75
N SER A 391 4.96 -40.39 6.67
CA SER A 391 3.56 -39.97 6.54
C SER A 391 3.07 -39.98 5.09
N GLY A 392 3.98 -39.87 4.12
CA GLY A 392 3.63 -39.88 2.71
C GLY A 392 4.84 -39.89 1.80
N SER A 393 4.62 -40.26 0.54
CA SER A 393 5.65 -40.27 -0.50
C SER A 393 5.05 -39.85 -1.84
N LEU A 394 5.78 -39.05 -2.60
CA LEU A 394 5.42 -38.61 -3.94
C LEU A 394 6.55 -38.97 -4.91
N ALA A 395 6.27 -39.85 -5.86
CA ALA A 395 7.17 -40.06 -6.99
C ALA A 395 7.08 -38.84 -7.92
N LEU A 396 8.23 -38.25 -8.22
CA LEU A 396 8.40 -37.09 -9.11
C LEU A 396 8.53 -37.48 -10.58
N ASN A 397 8.30 -38.75 -10.90
CA ASN A 397 8.12 -39.21 -12.27
C ASN A 397 6.86 -38.53 -12.84
N ASP A 398 7.04 -37.60 -13.80
CA ASP A 398 5.99 -36.84 -14.51
C ASP A 398 5.36 -35.62 -13.80
N ALA A 399 6.11 -34.87 -12.98
CA ALA A 399 5.63 -33.58 -12.41
C ALA A 399 5.71 -32.36 -13.36
N LEU A 400 6.00 -32.56 -14.65
CA LEU A 400 5.59 -31.65 -15.71
C LEU A 400 4.94 -32.50 -16.79
N GLY A 401 3.65 -32.30 -17.02
CA GLY A 401 3.03 -32.83 -18.22
C GLY A 401 3.88 -32.44 -19.44
N GLN A 402 4.41 -33.43 -20.14
CA GLN A 402 4.15 -33.40 -21.58
C GLN A 402 2.66 -33.14 -21.70
N GLY A 403 2.26 -32.08 -22.39
CA GLY A 403 0.86 -31.75 -22.57
C GLY A 403 0.11 -32.97 -23.07
N SER A 404 -0.50 -33.72 -22.15
CA SER A 404 -1.50 -34.69 -22.48
C SER A 404 -2.66 -33.84 -22.96
N THR A 405 -2.77 -33.71 -24.27
CA THR A 405 -4.06 -33.41 -24.86
C THR A 405 -5.01 -34.45 -24.26
N ARG A 406 -5.89 -34.01 -23.35
CA ARG A 406 -7.08 -34.78 -23.00
C ARG A 406 -7.82 -34.99 -24.32
N ARG A 407 -7.65 -36.15 -24.94
CA ARG A 407 -8.79 -36.81 -25.56
C ARG A 407 -9.49 -37.53 -24.42
N GLU A 408 -10.57 -36.93 -23.94
CA GLU A 408 -11.62 -37.69 -23.29
C GLU A 408 -11.94 -38.91 -24.17
N ARG A 409 -11.60 -40.08 -23.66
CA ARG A 409 -12.43 -41.26 -23.86
C ARG A 409 -12.82 -41.70 -22.47
N ASP A 410 -14.00 -41.26 -22.07
CA ASP A 410 -14.80 -41.96 -21.07
C ASP A 410 -14.79 -43.45 -21.42
N HIS A 411 -14.26 -44.29 -20.54
CA HIS A 411 -14.76 -45.65 -20.32
C HIS A 411 -14.61 -45.93 -18.82
N CYS A 412 -15.74 -45.93 -18.13
CA CYS A 412 -15.88 -46.58 -16.83
C CYS A 412 -15.48 -48.06 -16.94
N SER A 413 -14.69 -48.54 -16.00
CA SER A 413 -14.84 -49.91 -15.54
C SER A 413 -14.43 -50.05 -14.08
N LEU A 414 -15.43 -50.34 -13.25
CA LEU A 414 -15.31 -50.81 -11.88
C LEU A 414 -14.32 -51.98 -11.80
N SER A 415 -13.46 -51.95 -10.79
CA SER A 415 -12.72 -53.10 -10.29
C SER A 415 -13.65 -54.03 -9.49
N CYS A 416 -13.74 -55.30 -9.87
CA CYS A 416 -14.08 -56.40 -8.97
C CYS A 416 -12.93 -57.41 -9.00
N GLU A 417 -12.45 -57.76 -7.80
CA GLU A 417 -11.41 -58.76 -7.52
C GLU A 417 -11.81 -60.17 -7.97
N CYS A 418 -10.83 -61.03 -8.28
CA CYS A 418 -10.70 -62.43 -7.83
C CYS A 418 -9.38 -63.05 -8.37
N GLY A 419 -8.71 -63.87 -7.56
CA GLY A 419 -7.31 -64.30 -7.74
C GLY A 419 -7.02 -65.57 -8.56
N PHE A 420 -5.74 -65.67 -8.96
CA PHE A 420 -4.90 -66.83 -9.41
C PHE A 420 -5.41 -67.81 -10.49
N PRO A 421 -4.53 -68.57 -11.22
CA PRO A 421 -3.15 -68.37 -11.71
C PRO A 421 -3.04 -68.61 -13.27
N PRO A 422 -1.86 -68.75 -13.91
CA PRO A 422 -1.60 -68.31 -15.30
C PRO A 422 -1.84 -69.37 -16.38
N ILE A 423 -2.24 -68.95 -17.60
CA ILE A 423 -2.16 -69.77 -18.82
C ILE A 423 -1.80 -68.92 -20.05
N TYR A 424 -0.81 -69.39 -20.80
CA TYR A 424 -0.40 -68.96 -22.15
C TYR A 424 -1.56 -68.94 -23.16
N GLY A 425 -1.63 -67.94 -24.04
CA GLY A 425 -2.49 -68.00 -25.22
C GLY A 425 -2.54 -66.72 -26.04
N HIS A 426 -2.09 -66.80 -27.30
CA HIS A 426 -2.29 -65.80 -28.36
C HIS A 426 -3.78 -65.53 -28.58
N ILE A 427 -4.16 -64.26 -28.76
CA ILE A 427 -5.41 -63.86 -29.42
C ILE A 427 -5.04 -62.86 -30.52
N GLU A 428 -5.27 -63.27 -31.76
CA GLU A 428 -5.21 -62.44 -32.96
C GLU A 428 -6.37 -61.41 -32.95
N CYS A 429 -6.08 -60.16 -33.34
CA CYS A 429 -7.11 -59.20 -33.71
C CYS A 429 -7.14 -59.03 -35.23
N ASP A 430 -8.30 -59.35 -35.80
CA ASP A 430 -8.64 -59.26 -37.21
C ASP A 430 -8.86 -57.81 -37.67
N ARG A 431 -8.34 -57.51 -38.88
CA ARG A 431 -8.64 -56.40 -39.80
C ARG A 431 -8.27 -54.95 -39.41
N CYS A 432 -7.18 -54.47 -40.00
CA CYS A 432 -7.06 -53.11 -40.54
C CYS A 432 -6.87 -53.16 -42.06
N GLU A 433 -7.79 -52.57 -42.82
CA GLU A 433 -7.70 -52.41 -44.28
C GLU A 433 -6.83 -51.18 -44.64
N ARG A 434 -5.58 -51.47 -45.05
CA ARG A 434 -4.67 -50.89 -46.09
C ARG A 434 -4.65 -49.38 -46.46
N PRO A 435 -3.57 -48.85 -47.11
CA PRO A 435 -2.23 -49.42 -47.35
C PRO A 435 -1.06 -48.51 -46.91
N ILE A 436 0.11 -49.15 -46.70
CA ILE A 436 1.43 -48.52 -46.57
C ILE A 436 2.05 -48.45 -47.97
N GLU A 437 2.47 -47.27 -48.42
CA GLU A 437 3.37 -47.12 -49.57
C GLU A 437 4.85 -47.16 -49.10
N PRO A 438 5.77 -47.77 -49.87
CA PRO A 438 7.18 -47.89 -49.48
C PRO A 438 7.99 -46.66 -49.91
N CYS A 439 8.80 -46.11 -48.99
CA CYS A 439 9.81 -45.10 -49.33
C CYS A 439 11.02 -45.75 -50.04
N ALA A 440 11.38 -45.23 -51.21
CA ALA A 440 12.63 -45.54 -51.92
C ALA A 440 13.80 -44.67 -51.41
N PRO A 441 15.08 -45.11 -51.53
CA PRO A 441 16.22 -44.46 -50.90
C PRO A 441 16.96 -43.51 -51.85
N GLY A 442 17.50 -42.41 -51.32
CA GLY A 442 18.56 -41.67 -52.01
C GLY A 442 18.72 -40.20 -51.61
N HIS A 443 19.96 -39.87 -51.26
CA HIS A 443 20.63 -38.57 -51.28
C HIS A 443 20.79 -37.75 -49.99
N LEU A 444 22.07 -37.40 -49.82
CA LEU A 444 22.78 -36.67 -48.77
C LEU A 444 22.38 -35.19 -48.72
N GLY A 445 22.41 -34.58 -47.52
CA GLY A 445 22.65 -33.14 -47.38
C GLY A 445 21.89 -32.42 -46.26
N HIS A 446 22.64 -31.97 -45.25
CA HIS A 446 22.47 -30.79 -44.40
C HIS A 446 21.17 -30.47 -43.63
N TRP A 447 21.40 -29.94 -42.42
CA TRP A 447 20.44 -29.47 -41.43
C TRP A 447 19.67 -28.23 -41.86
N GLU A 448 18.35 -28.18 -41.60
CA GLU A 448 17.62 -26.96 -41.21
C GLU A 448 16.27 -27.30 -40.58
N ARG A 449 15.94 -26.69 -39.43
CA ARG A 449 14.63 -26.79 -38.78
C ARG A 449 13.65 -25.87 -39.49
N SER A 450 12.55 -26.43 -39.99
CA SER A 450 11.41 -25.65 -40.50
C SER A 450 10.17 -25.93 -39.67
N TYR A 451 9.74 -24.94 -38.89
CA TYR A 451 8.47 -24.93 -38.15
C TYR A 451 7.31 -24.64 -39.12
N TRP A 452 6.25 -25.45 -39.06
CA TRP A 452 4.98 -25.15 -39.72
C TRP A 452 3.89 -24.87 -38.69
N THR A 453 3.39 -23.64 -38.68
CA THR A 453 2.21 -23.18 -37.95
C THR A 453 0.93 -23.52 -38.73
N CYS A 454 -0.10 -24.02 -38.05
CA CYS A 454 -1.44 -24.21 -38.63
C CYS A 454 -2.43 -23.20 -38.01
N PRO A 455 -3.23 -22.46 -38.81
CA PRO A 455 -4.08 -21.38 -38.32
C PRO A 455 -5.43 -21.88 -37.79
N VAL A 456 -5.86 -21.33 -36.66
CA VAL A 456 -7.18 -21.56 -36.04
C VAL A 456 -8.21 -20.60 -36.63
N ARG A 457 -9.37 -21.10 -37.09
CA ARG A 457 -10.64 -20.35 -37.03
C ARG A 457 -11.81 -21.27 -36.65
N ARG A 458 -12.61 -20.77 -35.70
CA ARG A 458 -13.74 -21.39 -35.00
C ARG A 458 -15.04 -21.34 -35.82
N SER A 459 -15.95 -22.26 -35.50
CA SER A 459 -17.39 -21.96 -35.39
C SER A 459 -18.08 -23.02 -34.52
N CYS A 460 -18.71 -22.56 -33.43
CA CYS A 460 -19.62 -23.36 -32.60
C CYS A 460 -21.07 -23.09 -33.04
N VAL A 461 -21.86 -24.14 -33.23
CA VAL A 461 -23.32 -24.05 -33.36
C VAL A 461 -23.93 -24.94 -32.27
N ARG A 462 -24.83 -24.34 -31.49
CA ARG A 462 -25.56 -24.96 -30.37
C ARG A 462 -26.93 -25.40 -30.92
N ASN A 463 -27.19 -26.69 -31.04
CA ASN A 463 -28.55 -27.20 -31.29
C ASN A 463 -29.15 -27.69 -29.97
N GLY A 464 -30.28 -27.10 -29.61
CA GLY A 464 -31.14 -27.55 -28.53
C GLY A 464 -32.27 -28.45 -29.04
N GLN A 465 -33.10 -28.84 -28.07
CA GLN A 465 -34.30 -29.71 -28.12
C GLN A 465 -33.97 -31.21 -28.15
N GLY A 466 -34.54 -32.07 -27.30
CA GLY A 466 -35.69 -31.93 -26.41
C GLY A 466 -36.62 -33.11 -26.64
N LEU A 467 -36.52 -34.14 -25.79
CA LEU A 467 -37.56 -34.94 -25.13
C LEU A 467 -36.91 -36.15 -24.45
#